data_AF-A0A536LQ50-F1
#
_entry.id   AF-A0A536LQ50-F1
#
_cell.length_a   1.000
_cell.length_b   1.000
_cell.length_c   1.000
_cell.angle_alpha   90.00
_cell.angle_beta   90.00
_cell.angle_gamma   90.00
#
_symmetry.space_group_name_H-M   'P 1'
#
loop_
_entity.id
_entity.type
_entity.pdbx_description
1 polymer ?
#
loop_
_entity_poly.entity_id
_entity_poly.type
_entity_poly.pdbx_seq_one_letter_code
_entity_poly.pdbx_strand_id
1 'polypeptide(L)'
;LRFGSWIGGDRDGNPAVTARVTAAAMDVHAEHVLLALESAATRIGRSLTVDADSTPPSPALRRLLSAARDSDPKRFTALATRSADEPHRVCVLHIANRIQA
;
A
#
# COMPACT_ATOMS: atom_id res chain seq x y z
N LEU A 1 -11.70 -10.47 13.27
CA LEU A 1 -12.88 -10.43 12.39
C LEU A 1 -12.44 -10.68 10.95
N ARG A 2 -13.25 -11.35 10.14
CA ARG A 2 -13.04 -11.51 8.69
C ARG A 2 -14.34 -11.16 7.98
N PHE A 3 -14.25 -10.54 6.81
CA PHE A 3 -15.40 -10.13 6.01
C PHE A 3 -15.40 -10.90 4.68
N GLY A 4 -16.59 -11.23 4.20
CA GLY A 4 -16.80 -11.84 2.89
C GLY A 4 -17.94 -11.11 2.17
N SER A 5 -17.94 -11.20 0.85
CA SER A 5 -18.99 -10.66 -0.02
C SER A 5 -19.51 -11.78 -0.92
N TRP A 6 -20.82 -11.80 -1.14
CA TRP A 6 -21.47 -12.70 -2.09
C TRP A 6 -21.74 -12.01 -3.43
N ILE A 7 -21.53 -10.69 -3.50
CA ILE A 7 -21.78 -9.88 -4.70
C ILE A 7 -20.82 -10.33 -5.81
N GLY A 8 -21.40 -10.74 -6.95
CA GLY A 8 -20.66 -11.26 -8.10
C GLY A 8 -20.13 -12.70 -7.95
N GLY A 9 -20.30 -13.34 -6.79
CA GLY A 9 -19.83 -14.70 -6.52
C GLY A 9 -20.94 -15.73 -6.37
N ASP A 10 -22.09 -15.35 -5.79
CA ASP A 10 -23.22 -16.25 -5.62
C ASP A 10 -23.98 -16.47 -6.93
N ARG A 11 -24.07 -17.73 -7.35
CA ARG A 11 -24.65 -18.14 -8.63
C ARG A 11 -25.92 -18.98 -8.45
N ASP A 12 -26.30 -19.28 -7.22
CA ASP A 12 -27.43 -20.16 -6.97
C ASP A 12 -28.73 -19.55 -7.49
N GLY A 13 -29.41 -20.26 -8.40
CA GLY A 13 -30.61 -19.78 -9.08
C GLY A 13 -30.45 -18.55 -9.99
N ASN A 14 -29.22 -18.03 -10.20
CA ASN A 14 -28.99 -16.80 -10.97
C ASN A 14 -28.03 -17.02 -12.17
N PRO A 15 -28.54 -17.33 -13.37
CA PRO A 15 -27.72 -17.56 -14.55
C PRO A 15 -26.97 -16.30 -15.04
N ALA A 16 -27.32 -15.09 -14.55
CA ALA A 16 -26.61 -13.87 -14.90
C ALA A 16 -25.22 -13.78 -14.25
N VAL A 17 -24.97 -14.50 -13.14
CA VAL A 17 -23.67 -14.51 -12.47
C VAL A 17 -22.77 -15.56 -13.15
N THR A 18 -22.11 -15.12 -14.22
CA THR A 18 -21.16 -15.94 -14.98
C THR A 18 -19.74 -15.85 -14.40
N ALA A 19 -18.83 -16.73 -14.81
CA ALA A 19 -17.42 -16.65 -14.43
C ALA A 19 -16.78 -15.28 -14.78
N ARG A 20 -17.20 -14.67 -15.89
CA ARG A 20 -16.78 -13.32 -16.29
C ARG A 20 -17.27 -12.24 -15.32
N VAL A 21 -18.48 -12.38 -14.80
CA VAL A 21 -19.01 -11.46 -13.76
C VAL A 21 -18.23 -11.61 -12.46
N THR A 22 -17.91 -12.84 -12.05
CA THR A 22 -17.09 -13.08 -10.86
C THR A 22 -15.69 -12.49 -10.99
N ALA A 23 -15.04 -12.67 -12.14
CA ALA A 23 -13.74 -12.05 -12.41
C ALA A 23 -13.81 -10.51 -12.31
N ALA A 24 -14.80 -9.89 -12.96
CA ALA A 24 -15.00 -8.45 -12.88
C ALA A 24 -15.27 -7.96 -11.45
N ALA A 25 -16.05 -8.71 -10.66
CA ALA A 25 -16.28 -8.39 -9.26
C ALA A 25 -14.98 -8.45 -8.43
N MET A 26 -14.10 -9.43 -8.71
CA MET A 26 -12.80 -9.52 -8.05
C MET A 26 -11.89 -8.33 -8.41
N ASP A 27 -11.88 -7.91 -9.67
CA ASP A 27 -11.11 -6.74 -10.11
C ASP A 27 -11.58 -5.47 -9.39
N VAL A 28 -12.91 -5.26 -9.30
CA VAL A 28 -13.50 -4.14 -8.56
C VAL A 28 -13.14 -4.20 -7.07
N HIS A 29 -13.19 -5.38 -6.44
CA HIS A 29 -12.80 -5.53 -5.04
C HIS A 29 -11.31 -5.26 -4.83
N ALA A 30 -10.44 -5.74 -5.72
CA ALA A 30 -9.00 -5.47 -5.66
C ALA A 30 -8.71 -3.98 -5.79
N GLU A 31 -9.33 -3.29 -6.75
CA GLU A 31 -9.21 -1.84 -6.94
C GLU A 31 -9.61 -1.08 -5.66
N HIS A 32 -10.79 -1.38 -5.08
CA HIS A 32 -11.23 -0.72 -3.86
C HIS A 32 -10.26 -0.91 -2.69
N VAL A 33 -9.70 -2.11 -2.53
CA VAL A 33 -8.71 -2.39 -1.48
C VAL A 33 -7.42 -1.62 -1.73
N LEU A 34 -6.92 -1.59 -2.96
CA LEU A 34 -5.70 -0.86 -3.32
C LEU A 34 -5.87 0.65 -3.11
N LEU A 35 -6.97 1.25 -3.58
CA LEU A 35 -7.28 2.66 -3.37
C LEU A 35 -7.40 3.01 -1.88
N ALA A 36 -8.08 2.16 -1.09
CA ALA A 36 -8.21 2.38 0.35
C ALA A 36 -6.86 2.28 1.07
N LEU A 37 -6.02 1.31 0.72
CA LEU A 37 -4.69 1.13 1.30
C LEU A 37 -3.73 2.26 0.90
N GLU A 38 -3.75 2.69 -0.36
CA GLU A 38 -2.96 3.84 -0.84
C GLU A 38 -3.33 5.11 -0.09
N SER A 39 -4.63 5.40 0.03
CA SER A 39 -5.14 6.57 0.74
C SER A 39 -4.75 6.54 2.22
N ALA A 40 -4.91 5.39 2.88
CA ALA A 40 -4.53 5.21 4.27
C ALA A 40 -3.01 5.35 4.48
N ALA A 41 -2.21 4.69 3.66
CA ALA A 41 -0.75 4.77 3.75
C ALA A 41 -0.24 6.18 3.48
N THR A 42 -0.76 6.87 2.47
CA THR A 42 -0.41 8.26 2.16
C THR A 42 -0.74 9.18 3.33
N ARG A 43 -1.95 9.06 3.89
CA ARG A 43 -2.38 9.86 5.05
C ARG A 43 -1.48 9.61 6.26
N ILE A 44 -1.24 8.34 6.60
CA ILE A 44 -0.40 7.96 7.75
C ILE A 44 1.03 8.45 7.54
N GLY A 45 1.63 8.17 6.38
CA GLY A 45 2.98 8.62 6.05
C GLY A 45 3.11 10.14 6.17
N ARG A 46 2.15 10.91 5.65
CA ARG A 46 2.15 12.37 5.77
C ARG A 46 2.02 12.89 7.21
N SER A 47 1.40 12.11 8.11
CA SER A 47 1.27 12.46 9.53
C SER A 47 2.47 12.06 10.39
N LEU A 48 3.35 11.18 9.89
CA LEU A 48 4.60 10.84 10.60
C LEU A 48 5.62 11.95 10.38
N THR A 49 6.09 12.54 11.48
CA THR A 49 7.07 13.64 11.52
C THR A 49 8.21 13.38 12.51
N VAL A 50 8.40 12.11 12.90
CA VAL A 50 9.43 11.74 13.88
C VAL A 50 10.76 11.53 13.18
N ASP A 51 11.80 12.14 13.73
CA ASP A 51 13.16 12.04 13.26
C ASP A 51 13.88 10.78 13.79
N ALA A 52 15.01 10.45 13.18
CA ALA A 52 15.80 9.27 13.50
C ALA A 52 16.57 9.36 14.82
N ASP A 53 16.80 10.57 15.37
CA ASP A 53 17.51 10.73 16.64
C ASP A 53 16.57 10.45 17.81
N SER A 54 15.36 11.02 17.76
CA SER A 54 14.31 10.79 18.76
C SER A 54 13.65 9.42 18.60
N THR A 55 13.52 8.92 17.36
CA THR A 55 12.92 7.62 17.05
C THR A 55 13.82 6.80 16.11
N PRO A 56 14.86 6.13 16.64
CA PRO A 56 15.79 5.37 15.82
C PRO A 56 15.11 4.21 15.07
N PRO A 57 15.37 4.02 13.77
CA PRO A 57 14.74 2.96 13.01
C PRO A 57 15.24 1.58 13.44
N SER A 58 14.37 0.58 13.45
CA SER A 58 14.80 -0.79 13.72
C SER A 58 15.73 -1.32 12.62
N PRO A 59 16.55 -2.35 12.89
CA PRO A 59 17.36 -3.01 11.85
C PRO A 59 16.51 -3.52 10.67
N ALA A 60 15.28 -3.97 10.93
CA ALA A 60 14.36 -4.42 9.89
C ALA A 60 13.90 -3.26 8.98
N LEU A 61 13.61 -2.09 9.56
CA LEU A 61 13.26 -0.89 8.82
C LEU A 61 14.41 -0.42 7.92
N ARG A 62 15.64 -0.42 8.44
CA ARG A 62 16.84 -0.08 7.64
C ARG A 62 17.01 -1.02 6.44
N ARG A 63 16.82 -2.33 6.63
CA ARG A 63 16.87 -3.32 5.54
C ARG A 63 15.79 -3.08 4.49
N LEU A 64 14.56 -2.76 4.91
CA LEU A 64 13.46 -2.46 4.00
C LEU A 64 13.77 -1.21 3.16
N LEU A 65 14.27 -0.14 3.78
CA LEU A 65 14.66 1.08 3.08
C LEU A 65 15.83 0.86 2.11
N SER A 66 16.81 0.02 2.47
CA SER A 66 17.89 -0.38 1.55
C SER A 66 17.34 -1.10 0.32
N ALA A 67 16.51 -2.13 0.53
CA ALA A 67 15.90 -2.87 -0.57
C ALA A 67 15.00 -1.98 -1.45
N ALA A 68 14.27 -1.04 -0.84
CA ALA A 68 13.47 -0.04 -1.54
C ALA A 68 14.34 0.83 -2.45
N ARG A 69 15.46 1.34 -1.94
CA ARG A 69 16.42 2.13 -2.70
C ARG A 69 17.01 1.35 -3.87
N ASP A 70 17.32 0.07 -3.68
CA ASP A 70 17.92 -0.77 -4.72
C ASP A 70 16.91 -1.10 -5.83
N SER A 71 15.63 -1.28 -5.48
CA SER A 71 14.57 -1.63 -6.43
C SER A 71 14.14 -0.48 -7.35
N ASP A 72 14.10 0.76 -6.85
CA ASP A 72 13.76 1.95 -7.62
C ASP A 72 14.49 3.19 -7.04
N PRO A 73 15.76 3.40 -7.43
CA PRO A 73 16.57 4.47 -6.89
C PRO A 73 15.95 5.86 -7.14
N LYS A 74 15.33 6.07 -8.31
CA LYS A 74 14.77 7.38 -8.69
C LYS A 74 13.59 7.75 -7.80
N ARG A 75 12.62 6.85 -7.64
CA ARG A 75 11.46 7.10 -6.77
C ARG A 75 11.87 7.20 -5.31
N PHE A 76 12.81 6.38 -4.86
CA PHE A 76 13.31 6.45 -3.49
C PHE A 76 14.00 7.79 -3.20
N THR A 77 14.90 8.24 -4.06
CA THR A 77 15.59 9.53 -3.89
C THR A 77 14.59 10.69 -3.83
N ALA A 78 13.56 10.71 -4.68
CA ALA A 78 12.55 11.76 -4.64
C ALA A 78 11.79 11.83 -3.30
N LEU A 79 11.57 10.69 -2.64
CA LEU A 79 11.00 10.63 -1.29
C LEU A 79 12.00 11.08 -0.22
N ALA A 80 13.22 10.53 -0.25
CA ALA A 80 14.25 10.79 0.74
C ALA A 80 14.70 12.25 0.77
N THR A 81 14.74 12.95 -0.37
CA THR A 81 15.12 14.38 -0.41
C THR A 81 14.20 15.26 0.44
N ARG A 82 12.94 14.88 0.64
CA ARG A 82 11.96 15.67 1.41
C ARG A 82 11.88 15.28 2.89
N SER A 83 12.49 14.17 3.29
CA SER A 83 12.29 13.50 4.59
C SER A 83 13.52 12.68 5.00
N ALA A 84 14.73 13.19 4.74
CA ALA A 84 15.98 12.43 4.84
C ALA A 84 16.19 11.82 6.24
N ASP A 85 15.79 12.55 7.29
CA ASP A 85 15.95 12.15 8.69
C ASP A 85 14.68 11.50 9.29
N GLU A 86 13.66 11.22 8.48
CA GLU A 86 12.37 10.66 8.94
C GLU A 86 12.16 9.24 8.35
N PRO A 87 12.92 8.22 8.78
CA PRO A 87 12.96 6.91 8.13
C PRO A 87 11.61 6.18 8.14
N HIS A 88 10.82 6.39 9.20
CA HIS A 88 9.46 5.84 9.32
C HIS A 88 8.51 6.42 8.27
N ARG A 89 8.59 7.74 8.05
CA ARG A 89 7.82 8.43 7.01
C ARG A 89 8.21 7.97 5.63
N VAL A 90 9.51 7.94 5.32
CA VAL A 90 10.02 7.50 4.01
C VAL A 90 9.55 6.08 3.70
N CYS A 91 9.57 5.17 4.68
CA CYS A 91 9.09 3.80 4.51
C CYS A 91 7.60 3.74 4.16
N VAL A 92 6.74 4.44 4.90
CA VAL A 92 5.29 4.40 4.67
C VAL A 92 4.94 5.06 3.33
N LEU A 93 5.59 6.17 2.96
CA LEU A 93 5.39 6.80 1.66
C LEU A 93 5.92 5.94 0.50
N HIS A 94 7.00 5.19 0.71
CA HIS A 94 7.44 4.20 -0.27
C HIS A 94 6.41 3.09 -0.46
N ILE A 95 5.78 2.59 0.62
CA ILE A 95 4.68 1.62 0.54
C ILE A 95 3.49 2.20 -0.24
N ALA A 96 3.09 3.45 0.04
CA ALA A 96 2.03 4.12 -0.69
C ALA A 96 2.32 4.18 -2.21
N ASN A 97 3.54 4.62 -2.58
CA ASN A 97 3.95 4.67 -3.99
C ASN A 97 3.98 3.30 -4.67
N ARG A 98 4.21 2.22 -3.92
CA ARG A 98 4.17 0.85 -4.45
C ARG A 98 2.75 0.33 -4.67
N ILE A 99 1.77 0.81 -3.90
CA ILE A 99 0.36 0.42 -4.07
C ILE A 99 -0.22 1.12 -5.30
N GLN A 100 0.22 2.36 -5.57
CA GLN A 100 -0.22 3.16 -6.72
C GLN A 100 0.32 2.64 -8.08
N ALA A 101 1.44 1.91 -8.08
CA ALA A 101 2.20 1.53 -9.28
C ALA A 101 1.76 0.19 -9.86
#